data_AF-A0A7S3MRF3-F1
#
_entry.id   AF-A0A7S3MRF3-F1
#
_cell.length_a   1.000
_cell.length_b   1.000
_cell.length_c   1.000
_cell.angle_alpha   90.00
_cell.angle_beta   90.00
_cell.angle_gamma   90.00
#
_symmetry.space_group_name_H-M   'P 1'
#
loop_
_entity.id
_entity.type
_entity.pdbx_description
1 polymer ?
#
loop_
_entity_poly.entity_id
_entity_poly.type
_entity_poly.pdbx_seq_one_letter_code
_entity_poly.pdbx_strand_id
1 'polypeptide(L)'
;KNIFSIAPEALKLYTFKDIPDLFESQQLKNHHSKLIKYLDQCVQSLYTSEIEIVPVLKALGKRHKSYGVIPEHFPIVGKALMLTLKTELQDKMTKEAEKAWGLLYEQITKHMIADNYVESEKPNLKLEAGVISDVQGSWAKVKAIGIEPVGRILMKNIFTL
;
A
#
# COMPACT_ATOMS: atom_id res chain seq x y z
N LYS A 1 2.11 -15.89 -8.19
CA LYS A 1 2.87 -16.25 -6.98
C LYS A 1 2.62 -15.17 -5.95
N ASN A 2 1.80 -15.47 -4.93
CA ASN A 2 1.44 -14.55 -3.85
C ASN A 2 2.62 -14.25 -2.96
N ILE A 3 2.45 -13.25 -2.11
CA ILE A 3 3.48 -12.87 -1.13
C ILE A 3 3.93 -14.08 -0.32
N PHE A 4 3.01 -15.01 -0.04
CA PHE A 4 3.27 -16.24 0.71
C PHE A 4 3.97 -17.35 -0.07
N SER A 5 4.00 -17.28 -1.40
CA SER A 5 4.76 -18.21 -2.26
C SER A 5 6.22 -17.81 -2.36
N ILE A 6 6.52 -16.52 -2.18
CA ILE A 6 7.87 -15.94 -2.26
C ILE A 6 8.46 -15.77 -0.86
N ALA A 7 7.61 -15.46 0.11
CA ALA A 7 7.93 -15.32 1.52
C ALA A 7 6.85 -15.98 2.39
N PRO A 8 6.89 -17.32 2.53
CA PRO A 8 5.94 -18.07 3.37
C PRO A 8 5.89 -17.57 4.81
N GLU A 9 6.99 -17.04 5.32
CA GLU A 9 7.09 -16.42 6.64
C GLU A 9 6.19 -15.18 6.79
N ALA A 10 5.87 -14.47 5.70
CA ALA A 10 4.94 -13.34 5.74
C ALA A 10 3.52 -13.76 6.19
N LEU A 11 3.13 -15.04 6.00
CA LEU A 11 1.88 -15.57 6.56
C LEU A 11 1.86 -15.43 8.09
N LYS A 12 3.01 -15.58 8.75
CA LYS A 12 3.10 -15.54 10.22
C LYS A 12 2.69 -14.18 10.78
N LEU A 13 2.73 -13.13 9.97
CA LEU A 13 2.31 -11.77 10.34
C LEU A 13 0.78 -11.64 10.43
N TYR A 14 0.05 -12.53 9.75
CA TYR A 14 -1.39 -12.61 9.77
C TYR A 14 -1.83 -13.70 10.76
N THR A 15 -1.77 -13.38 12.05
CA THR A 15 -2.11 -14.35 13.13
C THR A 15 -3.52 -14.93 13.03
N PHE A 16 -4.42 -14.26 12.30
CA PHE A 16 -5.80 -14.66 12.06
C PHE A 16 -6.02 -15.41 10.73
N LYS A 17 -4.97 -15.75 9.97
CA LYS A 17 -5.05 -16.33 8.62
C LYS A 17 -5.79 -17.66 8.51
N ASP A 18 -5.87 -18.43 9.60
CA ASP A 18 -6.43 -19.80 9.60
C ASP A 18 -7.91 -19.84 10.04
N ILE A 19 -8.55 -18.67 10.23
CA ILE A 19 -9.96 -18.59 10.62
C ILE A 19 -10.85 -19.01 9.44
N PRO A 20 -11.92 -19.80 9.66
CA PRO A 20 -12.93 -20.09 8.65
C PRO A 20 -13.51 -18.82 8.03
N ASP A 21 -13.77 -18.85 6.72
CA ASP A 21 -14.32 -17.70 5.99
C ASP A 21 -13.51 -16.41 6.20
N LEU A 22 -12.18 -16.51 6.17
CA LEU A 22 -11.23 -15.43 6.43
C LEU A 22 -11.64 -14.07 5.82
N PHE A 23 -12.10 -14.07 4.56
CA PHE A 23 -12.49 -12.86 3.82
C PHE A 23 -13.78 -12.19 4.31
N GLU A 24 -14.59 -12.90 5.09
CA GLU A 24 -15.79 -12.40 5.75
C GLU A 24 -15.57 -12.13 7.24
N SER A 25 -14.45 -12.60 7.81
CA SER A 25 -14.14 -12.50 9.24
C SER A 25 -14.00 -11.06 9.75
N GLN A 26 -14.45 -10.81 10.99
CA GLN A 26 -14.32 -9.51 11.63
C GLN A 26 -12.84 -9.11 11.83
N GLN A 27 -11.96 -10.09 12.02
CA GLN A 27 -10.52 -9.91 12.19
C GLN A 27 -9.89 -9.31 10.93
N LEU A 28 -10.20 -9.89 9.76
CA LEU A 28 -9.75 -9.33 8.49
C LEU A 28 -10.38 -7.96 8.24
N LYS A 29 -11.67 -7.78 8.57
CA LYS A 29 -12.34 -6.47 8.48
C LYS A 29 -11.65 -5.38 9.27
N ASN A 30 -11.31 -5.68 10.52
CA ASN A 30 -10.57 -4.77 11.39
C ASN A 30 -9.16 -4.49 10.85
N HIS A 31 -8.49 -5.50 10.29
CA HIS A 31 -7.16 -5.35 9.71
C HIS A 31 -7.17 -4.46 8.47
N HIS A 32 -7.98 -4.79 7.45
CA HIS A 32 -8.00 -4.04 6.20
C HIS A 32 -8.55 -2.62 6.41
N SER A 33 -9.45 -2.40 7.38
CA SER A 33 -9.94 -1.05 7.69
C SER A 33 -8.83 -0.13 8.19
N LYS A 34 -7.88 -0.66 8.98
CA LYS A 34 -6.69 0.11 9.39
C LYS A 34 -5.79 0.40 8.19
N LEU A 35 -5.57 -0.60 7.34
CA LEU A 35 -4.75 -0.46 6.13
C LEU A 35 -5.30 0.63 5.19
N ILE A 36 -6.59 0.58 4.83
CA ILE A 36 -7.20 1.58 3.94
C ILE A 36 -7.18 2.98 4.57
N LYS A 37 -7.38 3.11 5.89
CA LYS A 37 -7.26 4.40 6.58
C LYS A 37 -5.85 4.98 6.49
N TYR A 38 -4.82 4.14 6.65
CA TYR A 38 -3.43 4.60 6.49
C TYR A 38 -3.12 4.98 5.04
N LEU A 39 -3.62 4.23 4.06
CA LEU A 39 -3.48 4.60 2.65
C LEU A 39 -4.17 5.93 2.35
N ASP A 40 -5.36 6.18 2.91
CA ASP A 40 -6.05 7.47 2.75
C ASP A 40 -5.22 8.61 3.35
N GLN A 41 -4.70 8.45 4.57
CA GLN A 41 -3.83 9.44 5.18
C GLN A 41 -2.58 9.72 4.32
N CYS A 42 -1.93 8.68 3.79
CA CYS A 42 -0.80 8.85 2.88
C CYS A 42 -1.21 9.64 1.63
N VAL A 43 -2.34 9.32 1.00
CA VAL A 43 -2.83 10.02 -0.20
C VAL A 43 -3.19 11.48 0.10
N GLN A 44 -3.83 11.77 1.24
CA GLN A 44 -4.14 13.15 1.63
C GLN A 44 -2.87 13.95 1.92
N SER A 45 -1.84 13.30 2.45
CA SER A 45 -0.57 13.95 2.78
C SER A 45 0.32 14.23 1.56
N LEU A 46 -0.04 13.87 0.33
CA LEU A 46 0.83 14.05 -0.83
C LEU A 46 1.15 15.52 -1.19
N TYR A 47 0.37 16.48 -0.69
CA TYR A 47 0.69 17.91 -0.79
C TYR A 47 1.61 18.41 0.34
N THR A 48 1.93 17.57 1.33
CA THR A 48 2.86 17.96 2.39
C THR A 48 4.28 18.04 1.85
N SER A 49 5.07 18.93 2.45
CA SER A 49 6.47 19.09 2.05
C SER A 49 7.28 17.83 2.37
N GLU A 50 8.37 17.59 1.63
CA GLU A 50 9.30 16.49 1.87
C GLU A 50 9.76 16.42 3.35
N ILE A 51 9.93 17.59 3.98
CA ILE A 51 10.35 17.74 5.39
C ILE A 51 9.36 17.05 6.34
N GLU A 52 8.07 17.04 6.03
CA GLU A 52 7.03 16.48 6.89
C GLU A 52 6.82 14.99 6.64
N ILE A 53 6.77 14.57 5.38
CA ILE A 53 6.39 13.19 5.02
C ILE A 53 7.55 12.21 5.12
N VAL A 54 8.80 12.62 4.85
CA VAL A 54 9.95 11.70 4.90
C VAL A 54 10.17 11.09 6.30
N PRO A 55 10.13 11.86 7.41
CA PRO A 55 10.21 11.28 8.76
C PRO A 55 9.10 10.26 9.05
N VAL A 56 7.88 10.52 8.56
CA VAL A 56 6.73 9.62 8.72
C VAL A 56 6.98 8.31 7.97
N LEU A 57 7.43 8.37 6.72
CA LEU A 57 7.75 7.19 5.90
C LEU A 57 8.91 6.38 6.51
N LYS A 58 9.94 7.04 7.04
CA LYS A 58 11.04 6.36 7.75
C LYS A 58 10.53 5.64 9.00
N ALA A 59 9.72 6.30 9.83
CA ALA A 59 9.12 5.66 11.01
C ALA A 59 8.18 4.49 10.64
N LEU A 60 7.46 4.61 9.53
CA LEU A 60 6.63 3.53 8.99
C LEU A 60 7.49 2.33 8.54
N GLY A 61 8.60 2.58 7.84
CA GLY A 61 9.55 1.56 7.42
C GLY A 61 10.19 0.81 8.60
N LYS A 62 10.57 1.53 9.67
CA LYS A 62 11.09 0.93 10.91
C LYS A 62 10.09 -0.02 11.55
N ARG A 63 8.81 0.35 11.59
CA ARG A 63 7.73 -0.53 12.06
C ARG A 63 7.57 -1.76 11.19
N HIS A 64 7.55 -1.60 9.87
CA HIS A 64 7.46 -2.73 8.93
C HIS A 64 8.62 -3.71 9.13
N LYS A 65 9.84 -3.20 9.31
CA LYS A 65 11.01 -4.04 9.62
C LYS A 65 10.85 -4.78 10.93
N SER A 66 10.33 -4.12 11.98
CA SER A 66 10.06 -4.77 13.28
C SER A 66 8.99 -5.87 13.18
N TYR A 67 8.12 -5.80 12.18
CA TYR A 67 7.17 -6.87 11.87
C TYR A 67 7.79 -8.00 11.05
N GLY A 68 9.07 -7.94 10.67
CA GLY A 68 9.70 -8.96 9.83
C GLY A 68 9.35 -8.85 8.34
N VAL A 69 8.84 -7.70 7.89
CA VAL A 69 8.75 -7.40 6.44
C VAL A 69 10.17 -7.27 5.90
N ILE A 70 10.44 -7.74 4.67
CA ILE A 70 11.70 -7.57 3.95
C ILE A 70 11.49 -6.79 2.65
N PRO A 71 12.53 -6.21 2.03
CA PRO A 71 12.43 -5.44 0.79
C PRO A 71 11.68 -6.16 -0.35
N GLU A 72 11.84 -7.47 -0.46
CA GLU A 72 11.24 -8.33 -1.48
C GLU A 72 9.71 -8.41 -1.38
N HIS A 73 9.13 -8.08 -0.23
CA HIS A 73 7.68 -8.04 -0.04
C HIS A 73 7.01 -6.85 -0.73
N PHE A 74 7.71 -5.71 -0.82
CA PHE A 74 7.12 -4.46 -1.29
C PHE A 74 6.63 -4.55 -2.76
N PRO A 75 7.39 -5.05 -3.73
CA PRO A 75 6.90 -5.19 -5.11
C PRO A 75 5.60 -6.02 -5.22
N ILE A 76 5.45 -7.04 -4.37
CA ILE A 76 4.28 -7.92 -4.39
C ILE A 76 3.04 -7.18 -3.87
N VAL A 77 3.18 -6.45 -2.76
CA VAL A 77 2.10 -5.61 -2.21
C VAL A 77 1.74 -4.49 -3.18
N GLY A 78 2.72 -3.87 -3.85
CA GLY A 78 2.48 -2.87 -4.89
C GLY A 78 1.64 -3.41 -6.04
N LYS A 79 1.92 -4.63 -6.50
CA LYS A 79 1.12 -5.30 -7.53
C LYS A 79 -0.31 -5.58 -7.05
N ALA A 80 -0.48 -6.06 -5.80
CA ALA A 80 -1.78 -6.30 -5.21
C ALA A 80 -2.62 -5.02 -5.07
N LEU A 81 -1.99 -3.92 -4.63
CA LEU A 81 -2.62 -2.60 -4.58
C LEU A 81 -3.05 -2.15 -5.98
N MET A 82 -2.17 -2.23 -6.97
CA MET A 82 -2.48 -1.81 -8.34
C MET A 82 -3.65 -2.61 -8.94
N LEU A 83 -3.67 -3.93 -8.75
CA LEU A 83 -4.77 -4.78 -9.21
C LEU A 83 -6.09 -4.45 -8.52
N THR A 84 -6.04 -4.12 -7.23
CA THR A 84 -7.22 -3.67 -6.47
C THR A 84 -7.75 -2.37 -7.05
N LEU A 85 -6.88 -1.37 -7.24
CA LEU A 85 -7.28 -0.08 -7.81
C LEU A 85 -7.89 -0.24 -9.20
N LYS A 86 -7.29 -1.07 -10.07
CA LYS A 86 -7.84 -1.38 -11.40
C LYS A 86 -9.21 -2.06 -11.33
N THR A 87 -9.38 -3.00 -10.41
CA THR A 87 -10.64 -3.75 -10.25
C THR A 87 -11.76 -2.83 -9.78
N GLU A 88 -11.47 -1.97 -8.80
CA GLU A 88 -12.45 -1.09 -8.17
C GLU A 88 -12.79 0.12 -9.04
N LEU A 89 -11.80 0.70 -9.70
CA LEU A 89 -11.99 1.88 -10.54
C LEU A 89 -12.44 1.55 -11.95
N GLN A 90 -12.17 0.35 -12.46
CA GLN A 90 -12.58 -0.10 -13.79
C GLN A 90 -12.21 0.93 -14.88
N ASP A 91 -13.21 1.41 -15.64
CA ASP A 91 -13.10 2.44 -16.67
C ASP A 91 -12.61 3.79 -16.14
N LYS A 92 -12.74 4.04 -14.83
CA LYS A 92 -12.28 5.27 -14.16
C LYS A 92 -10.80 5.24 -13.81
N MET A 93 -10.11 4.10 -13.98
CA MET A 93 -8.66 3.99 -13.86
C MET A 93 -8.01 4.46 -15.17
N THR A 94 -7.67 5.74 -15.24
CA THR A 94 -6.99 6.28 -16.42
C THR A 94 -5.53 5.83 -16.47
N LYS A 95 -4.88 5.94 -17.64
CA LYS A 95 -3.46 5.61 -17.80
C LYS A 95 -2.58 6.50 -16.93
N GLU A 96 -2.98 7.76 -16.78
CA GLU A 96 -2.32 8.77 -15.97
C GLU A 96 -2.43 8.40 -14.49
N ALA A 97 -3.62 8.03 -14.01
CA ALA A 97 -3.82 7.55 -12.65
C ALA A 97 -3.01 6.29 -12.35
N GLU A 98 -3.02 5.30 -13.25
CA GLU A 98 -2.22 4.09 -13.10
C GLU A 98 -0.72 4.39 -12.96
N LYS A 99 -0.19 5.24 -13.86
CA LYS A 99 1.21 5.67 -13.81
C LYS A 99 1.51 6.42 -12.52
N ALA A 100 0.63 7.33 -12.12
CA ALA A 100 0.78 8.15 -10.92
C ALA A 100 0.83 7.30 -9.64
N TRP A 101 -0.03 6.28 -9.53
CA TRP A 101 0.00 5.31 -8.44
C TRP A 101 1.29 4.49 -8.40
N GLY A 102 1.81 4.09 -9.57
CA GLY A 102 3.09 3.39 -9.66
C GLY A 102 4.25 4.24 -9.12
N LEU A 103 4.35 5.50 -9.57
CA LEU A 103 5.37 6.44 -9.11
C LEU A 103 5.25 6.71 -7.60
N LEU A 104 4.04 6.91 -7.10
CA LEU A 104 3.82 7.11 -5.68
C LEU A 104 4.27 5.90 -4.86
N TYR A 105 3.86 4.70 -5.26
CA TYR A 105 4.21 3.48 -4.54
C TYR A 105 5.73 3.28 -4.49
N GLU A 106 6.41 3.51 -5.62
CA GLU A 106 7.87 3.47 -5.69
C GLU A 106 8.52 4.46 -4.71
N GLN A 107 8.04 5.70 -4.67
CA GLN A 107 8.57 6.72 -3.75
C GLN A 107 8.34 6.36 -2.28
N ILE A 108 7.14 5.91 -1.91
CA ILE A 108 6.83 5.46 -0.54
C ILE A 108 7.79 4.34 -0.13
N THR A 109 7.93 3.33 -0.98
CA THR A 109 8.72 2.13 -0.65
C THR A 109 10.22 2.43 -0.62
N LYS A 110 10.74 3.29 -1.49
CA LYS A 110 12.13 3.79 -1.41
C LYS A 110 12.43 4.39 -0.03
N HIS A 111 11.57 5.27 0.48
CA HIS A 111 11.78 5.93 1.78
C HIS A 111 11.56 5.00 2.97
N MET A 112 10.63 4.04 2.85
CA MET A 112 10.43 3.01 3.87
C MET A 112 11.59 2.02 3.92
N ILE A 113 12.21 1.72 2.77
CA ILE A 113 13.34 0.80 2.66
C ILE A 113 14.60 1.50 3.16
N ALA A 114 15.13 2.50 2.44
CA ALA A 114 16.38 3.26 2.72
C ALA A 114 17.15 2.89 4.02
N ASP A 115 17.37 3.86 4.91
CA ASP A 115 18.14 3.67 6.16
C ASP A 115 17.54 2.60 7.11
N ASN A 116 16.31 2.13 6.86
CA ASN A 116 15.69 1.09 7.68
C ASN A 116 16.23 -0.31 7.35
N TYR A 117 16.61 -0.59 6.10
CA TYR A 117 16.96 -1.94 5.64
C TYR A 117 18.38 -2.05 5.12
N VAL A 118 18.88 -1.02 4.44
CA VAL A 118 20.19 -1.00 3.79
C VAL A 118 20.76 0.40 3.93
N GLU A 119 22.03 0.55 4.31
CA GLU A 119 22.64 1.88 4.29
C GLU A 119 22.78 2.32 2.83
N SER A 120 21.88 3.21 2.39
CA SER A 120 21.75 3.64 0.98
C SER A 120 21.76 5.15 0.87
N GLU A 121 21.92 5.66 -0.34
CA GLU A 121 21.64 7.07 -0.60
C GLU A 121 20.22 7.42 -0.14
N LYS A 122 20.08 8.58 0.50
CA LYS A 122 18.78 9.06 0.96
C LYS A 122 17.94 9.41 -0.26
N PRO A 123 16.80 8.74 -0.49
CA PRO A 123 15.93 9.09 -1.59
C PRO A 123 15.43 10.52 -1.41
N ASN A 124 15.30 11.23 -2.53
CA ASN A 124 14.66 12.55 -2.60
C ASN A 124 13.20 12.33 -3.01
N LEU A 125 12.27 12.78 -2.17
CA LEU A 125 10.85 12.69 -2.50
C LEU A 125 10.45 13.84 -3.42
N LYS A 126 10.35 13.53 -4.71
CA LYS A 126 9.87 14.48 -5.72
C LYS A 126 8.76 13.87 -6.57
N LEU A 127 7.53 14.29 -6.32
CA LEU A 127 6.37 13.98 -7.16
C LEU A 127 5.92 15.26 -7.87
N GLU A 128 5.63 15.16 -9.17
CA GLU A 128 5.07 16.28 -9.93
C GLU A 128 3.63 16.56 -9.47
N ALA A 129 3.19 17.83 -9.53
CA ALA A 129 1.85 18.21 -9.12
C ALA A 129 0.74 17.45 -9.87
N GLY A 130 0.96 17.12 -11.15
CA GLY A 130 0.05 16.28 -11.94
C GLY A 130 -0.08 14.88 -11.36
N VAL A 131 1.03 14.24 -10.98
CA VAL A 131 1.05 12.91 -10.34
C VAL A 131 0.27 12.92 -9.03
N ILE A 132 0.45 13.96 -8.20
CA ILE A 132 -0.29 14.11 -6.94
C ILE A 132 -1.80 14.23 -7.21
N SER A 133 -2.18 15.09 -8.16
CA SER A 133 -3.56 15.32 -8.56
C SER A 133 -4.24 14.04 -9.06
N ASP A 134 -3.55 13.26 -9.91
CA ASP A 134 -4.09 12.03 -10.48
C ASP A 134 -4.30 10.95 -9.41
N VAL A 135 -3.38 10.80 -8.46
CA VAL A 135 -3.55 9.89 -7.32
C VAL A 135 -4.74 10.32 -6.46
N GLN A 136 -4.81 11.59 -6.07
CA GLN A 136 -5.86 12.05 -5.18
C GLN A 136 -7.24 12.01 -5.84
N GLY A 137 -7.33 12.40 -7.10
CA GLY A 137 -8.56 12.35 -7.88
C GLY A 137 -9.08 10.92 -8.08
N SER A 138 -8.20 9.97 -8.37
CA SER A 138 -8.58 8.56 -8.46
C SER A 138 -8.92 7.96 -7.09
N TRP A 139 -8.19 8.32 -6.03
CA TRP A 139 -8.48 7.87 -4.67
C TRP A 139 -9.81 8.39 -4.13
N ALA A 140 -10.22 9.61 -4.49
CA ALA A 140 -11.54 10.12 -4.13
C ALA A 140 -12.67 9.21 -4.65
N LYS A 141 -12.49 8.63 -5.84
CA LYS A 141 -13.42 7.64 -6.42
C LYS A 141 -13.37 6.31 -5.65
N VAL A 142 -12.19 5.84 -5.27
CA VAL A 142 -12.02 4.65 -4.40
C VAL A 142 -12.75 4.84 -3.07
N LYS A 143 -12.61 6.01 -2.44
CA LYS A 143 -13.31 6.34 -1.19
C LYS A 143 -14.82 6.29 -1.32
N ALA A 144 -15.36 6.70 -2.47
CA ALA A 144 -16.79 6.66 -2.72
C ALA A 144 -17.35 5.23 -2.80
N ILE A 145 -16.52 4.22 -3.05
CA ILE A 145 -16.91 2.79 -3.06
C ILE A 145 -17.02 2.26 -1.63
N GLY A 146 -16.18 2.75 -0.71
CA GLY A 146 -16.20 2.40 0.71
C GLY A 146 -15.03 1.52 1.15
N ILE A 147 -14.68 1.63 2.43
CA ILE A 147 -13.48 0.99 3.01
C ILE A 147 -13.56 -0.54 2.98
N GLU A 148 -14.74 -1.11 3.23
CA GLU A 148 -14.90 -2.57 3.30
C GLU A 148 -14.68 -3.27 1.96
N PRO A 149 -15.40 -2.95 0.87
CA PRO A 149 -15.22 -3.65 -0.41
C PRO A 149 -13.78 -3.54 -0.93
N VAL A 150 -13.21 -2.33 -0.91
CA VAL A 150 -11.83 -2.07 -1.36
C VAL A 150 -10.82 -2.84 -0.50
N GLY A 151 -10.97 -2.77 0.82
CA GLY A 151 -10.08 -3.45 1.77
C GLY A 151 -10.13 -4.97 1.61
N ARG A 152 -11.32 -5.53 1.40
CA ARG A 152 -11.50 -6.97 1.17
C ARG A 152 -10.79 -7.43 -0.10
N ILE A 153 -10.93 -6.69 -1.20
CA ILE A 153 -10.30 -7.04 -2.48
C ILE A 153 -8.79 -6.89 -2.40
N LEU A 154 -8.29 -5.86 -1.71
CA LEU A 154 -6.86 -5.71 -1.43
C LEU A 154 -6.31 -6.93 -0.69
N MET A 155 -6.98 -7.37 0.36
CA MET A 155 -6.55 -8.56 1.11
C MET A 155 -6.63 -9.83 0.28
N LYS A 156 -7.68 -10.01 -0.54
CA LYS A 156 -7.76 -11.13 -1.48
C LYS A 156 -6.54 -11.14 -2.40
N ASN A 157 -6.25 -10.01 -3.03
CA ASN A 157 -5.11 -9.87 -3.94
C ASN A 157 -3.78 -10.17 -3.23
N ILE A 158 -3.55 -9.66 -2.00
CA ILE A 158 -2.34 -9.97 -1.22
C ILE A 158 -2.25 -11.48 -0.95
N PHE A 159 -3.36 -12.13 -0.61
CA PHE A 159 -3.39 -13.54 -0.23
C PHE A 159 -3.34 -14.49 -1.42
N THR A 160 -3.76 -14.09 -2.62
CA THR A 160 -3.95 -15.00 -3.75
C THR A 160 -2.99 -14.79 -4.92
N LEU A 161 -2.43 -13.59 -5.12
CA LEU A 161 -1.67 -13.23 -6.33
C LEU A 161 -0.26 -13.79 -6.45
#